data_AF-A0A1L9QU49-F1
#
_entry.id   AF-A0A1L9QU49-F1
#
_cell.length_a   1.000
_cell.length_b   1.000
_cell.length_c   1.000
_cell.angle_alpha   90.00
_cell.angle_beta   90.00
_cell.angle_gamma   90.00
#
_symmetry.space_group_name_H-M   'P 1'
#
loop_
_entity.id
_entity.type
_entity.pdbx_description
1 polymer ?
#
loop_
_entity_poly.entity_id
_entity_poly.type
_entity_poly.pdbx_seq_one_letter_code
_entity_poly.pdbx_strand_id
1 'polypeptide(L)'
;MSIWRYLELLVMCDRTGKITAVRSLYPQGQITHFRRQKGLLCKPKMVVKILNIYGKSGWELVSNYSLKFAEGYCLVYTLKKRIEK
;
A
#
# COMPACT_ATOMS: atom_id res chain seq x y z
N MET A 1 -3.58 -1.98 27.26
CA MET A 1 -2.45 -2.83 26.78
C MET A 1 -2.14 -2.42 25.34
N SER A 2 -0.90 -2.06 24.95
CA SER A 2 -0.63 -1.60 23.57
C SER A 2 -0.12 -2.73 22.69
N ILE A 3 -0.67 -2.86 21.47
CA ILE A 3 -0.30 -3.87 20.49
C ILE A 3 0.13 -3.16 19.20
N TRP A 4 1.24 -3.59 18.61
CA TRP A 4 1.66 -3.15 17.29
C TRP A 4 0.91 -3.94 16.21
N ARG A 5 0.34 -3.21 15.26
CA ARG A 5 -0.28 -3.80 14.07
C ARG A 5 0.51 -3.42 12.84
N TYR A 6 0.59 -4.35 11.89
CA TYR A 6 1.28 -4.17 10.62
C TYR A 6 0.28 -4.27 9.47
N LEU A 7 0.58 -3.59 8.37
CA LEU A 7 -0.22 -3.59 7.15
C LEU A 7 0.72 -3.54 5.94
N GLU A 8 0.54 -4.42 4.98
CA GLU A 8 1.21 -4.32 3.69
C GLU A 8 0.29 -3.66 2.68
N LEU A 9 0.71 -2.52 2.15
CA LEU A 9 0.05 -1.82 1.08
C LEU A 9 0.74 -2.17 -0.24
N LEU A 10 0.00 -2.79 -1.15
CA LEU A 10 0.42 -3.21 -2.47
C LEU A 10 -0.16 -2.26 -3.51
N VAL A 11 0.69 -1.62 -4.31
CA VAL A 11 0.31 -0.77 -5.43
C VAL A 11 0.76 -1.47 -6.71
N MET A 12 -0.19 -2.09 -7.41
CA MET A 12 0.08 -2.80 -8.66
C MET A 12 0.05 -1.81 -9.82
N CYS A 13 1.11 -1.81 -10.63
CA CYS A 13 1.30 -0.93 -11.77
C CYS A 13 1.61 -1.76 -13.03
N ASP A 14 1.05 -1.38 -14.19
CA ASP A 14 1.35 -2.00 -15.48
C ASP A 14 2.71 -1.54 -16.05
N ARG A 15 3.12 -2.08 -17.20
CA ARG A 15 4.37 -1.70 -17.89
C ARG A 15 4.47 -0.22 -18.26
N THR A 16 3.33 0.46 -18.43
CA THR A 16 3.30 1.90 -18.72
C THR A 16 3.42 2.76 -17.46
N GLY A 17 3.51 2.10 -16.30
CA GLY A 17 3.49 2.74 -15.01
C GLY A 17 2.11 3.32 -14.68
N LYS A 18 1.01 2.71 -15.12
CA LYS A 18 -0.33 3.04 -14.60
C LYS A 18 -0.68 2.10 -13.45
N ILE A 19 -1.19 2.66 -12.35
CA ILE A 19 -1.78 1.91 -11.25
C ILE A 19 -2.99 1.16 -11.82
N THR A 20 -2.98 -0.15 -11.67
CA THR A 20 -4.08 -1.03 -12.05
C THR A 20 -4.91 -1.44 -10.83
N ALA A 21 -4.27 -1.49 -9.64
CA ALA A 21 -4.94 -1.75 -8.38
C ALA A 21 -4.10 -1.28 -7.18
N VAL A 22 -4.80 -1.01 -6.08
CA VAL A 22 -4.18 -0.83 -4.75
C VAL A 22 -4.87 -1.80 -3.80
N ARG A 23 -4.08 -2.56 -3.03
CA ARG A 23 -4.55 -3.54 -2.04
C ARG A 23 -3.86 -3.31 -0.71
N SER A 24 -4.55 -3.63 0.38
CA SER A 24 -3.97 -3.62 1.72
C SER A 24 -4.17 -4.99 2.37
N LEU A 25 -3.09 -5.61 2.84
CA LEU A 25 -3.07 -6.90 3.51
C LEU A 25 -2.78 -6.69 4.99
N TYR A 26 -3.66 -7.21 5.83
CA TYR A 26 -3.39 -7.39 7.25
C TYR A 26 -2.71 -8.75 7.48
N PRO A 27 -1.79 -8.92 8.45
CA PRO A 27 -1.12 -10.19 8.76
C PRO A 27 -2.04 -11.33 9.24
N GLN A 28 -3.36 -11.20 9.08
CA GLN A 28 -4.36 -12.26 9.25
C GLN A 28 -5.16 -12.56 7.96
N GLY A 29 -4.59 -12.26 6.78
CA GLY A 29 -5.17 -12.64 5.49
C GLY A 29 -6.40 -11.83 5.05
N GLN A 30 -6.83 -10.82 5.82
CA GLN A 30 -7.92 -9.94 5.40
C GLN A 30 -7.43 -8.84 4.45
N ILE A 31 -7.87 -8.92 3.20
CA ILE A 31 -7.76 -7.84 2.21
C ILE A 31 -8.81 -6.79 2.56
N THR A 32 -8.41 -5.69 3.18
CA THR A 32 -9.37 -4.74 3.78
C THR A 32 -9.83 -3.64 2.82
N HIS A 33 -9.06 -3.33 1.77
CA HIS A 33 -9.47 -2.33 0.78
C HIS A 33 -9.05 -2.72 -0.64
N PHE A 34 -10.05 -2.90 -1.50
CA PHE A 34 -9.89 -3.04 -2.94
C PHE A 34 -10.41 -1.77 -3.60
N ARG A 35 -9.50 -0.91 -4.08
CA ARG A 35 -9.90 0.21 -4.95
C ARG A 35 -9.26 0.00 -6.32
N ARG A 36 -10.07 -0.41 -7.29
CA ARG A 36 -9.67 -0.49 -8.70
C ARG A 36 -9.57 0.94 -9.23
N GLN A 37 -8.35 1.46 -9.31
CA GLN A 37 -8.09 2.72 -10.02
C GLN A 37 -7.78 2.37 -11.47
N LYS A 38 -8.73 2.58 -12.39
CA LYS A 38 -8.43 2.52 -13.84
C LYS A 38 -7.82 3.86 -14.26
N GLY A 39 -6.61 3.85 -14.81
CA GLY A 39 -6.06 4.96 -15.59
C GLY A 39 -5.22 6.01 -14.86
N LEU A 40 -4.84 5.78 -13.60
CA LEU A 40 -3.96 6.70 -12.87
C LEU A 40 -2.49 6.31 -13.06
N LEU A 41 -1.65 7.22 -13.58
CA LEU A 41 -0.22 6.99 -13.61
C LEU A 41 0.31 6.82 -12.18
N CYS A 42 1.08 5.74 -11.98
CA CYS A 42 1.93 5.38 -10.84
C CYS A 42 3.07 6.40 -10.69
N LYS A 43 2.72 7.69 -10.64
CA LYS A 43 3.66 8.76 -10.35
C LYS A 43 3.97 8.73 -8.86
N PRO A 44 5.21 9.06 -8.44
CA PRO A 44 5.58 9.17 -7.03
C PRO A 44 4.58 10.00 -6.21
N LYS A 45 4.03 11.07 -6.80
CA LYS A 45 3.01 11.93 -6.18
C LYS A 45 1.72 11.20 -5.77
N MET A 46 1.30 10.16 -6.50
CA MET A 46 0.10 9.38 -6.18
C MET A 46 0.34 8.41 -5.03
N VAL A 47 1.48 7.72 -5.04
CA VAL A 47 1.89 6.85 -3.93
C VAL A 47 1.99 7.66 -2.63
N VAL A 48 2.59 8.85 -2.69
CA VAL A 48 2.68 9.76 -1.54
C VAL A 48 1.29 10.16 -1.03
N LYS A 49 0.31 10.39 -1.91
CA LYS A 49 -1.08 10.65 -1.48
C LYS A 49 -1.69 9.46 -0.75
N ILE A 50 -1.47 8.23 -1.24
CA ILE A 50 -1.99 7.03 -0.58
C ILE A 50 -1.33 6.87 0.79
N LEU A 51 0.00 6.96 0.88
CA LEU A 51 0.73 6.88 2.14
C LEU A 51 0.29 7.98 3.13
N ASN A 52 0.04 9.21 2.65
CA ASN A 52 -0.47 10.29 3.48
C ASN A 52 -1.85 10.00 4.09
N ILE A 53 -2.73 9.28 3.39
CA ILE A 53 -4.03 8.87 3.94
C ILE A 53 -3.83 7.93 5.13
N TYR A 54 -2.97 6.92 4.98
CA TYR A 54 -2.64 6.00 6.08
C TYR A 54 -1.91 6.72 7.21
N GLY A 55 -0.99 7.64 6.89
CA GLY A 55 -0.30 8.50 7.85
C GLY A 55 -1.25 9.31 8.73
N LYS A 56 -2.28 9.93 8.13
CA LYS A 56 -3.34 10.64 8.88
C LYS A 56 -4.13 9.72 9.82
N SER A 57 -4.22 8.43 9.50
CA SER A 57 -4.84 7.42 10.35
C SER A 57 -3.88 6.83 11.39
N GLY A 58 -2.67 7.39 11.56
CA GLY A 58 -1.68 6.95 12.55
C GLY A 58 -0.83 5.75 12.12
N TRP A 59 -0.76 5.47 10.82
CA TRP A 59 0.14 4.44 10.28
C TRP A 59 1.48 5.05 9.86
N GLU A 60 2.57 4.41 10.25
CA GLU A 60 3.94 4.82 9.95
C GLU A 60 4.57 3.87 8.94
N LEU A 61 5.29 4.41 7.95
CA LEU A 61 6.04 3.61 7.00
C LEU A 61 7.26 2.98 7.67
N VAL A 62 7.40 1.67 7.53
CA VAL A 62 8.51 0.88 8.07
C VAL A 62 9.51 0.55 6.97
N SER A 63 9.00 0.06 5.84
CA SER A 63 9.83 -0.35 4.71
C SER A 63 9.04 -0.23 3.41
N ASN A 64 9.78 -0.20 2.30
CA ASN A 64 9.21 -0.33 0.97
C ASN A 64 10.12 -1.18 0.10
N TYR A 65 9.54 -1.84 -0.88
CA TYR A 65 10.27 -2.58 -1.91
C TYR A 65 9.42 -2.69 -3.19
N SER A 66 10.05 -3.04 -4.29
CA SER A 66 9.36 -3.25 -5.57
C SER A 66 9.54 -4.68 -6.05
N LEU A 67 8.45 -5.31 -6.47
CA LEU A 67 8.46 -6.59 -7.17
C LEU A 67 8.19 -6.34 -8.65
N LYS A 68 9.04 -6.86 -9.53
CA LYS A 68 8.82 -6.79 -10.98
C LYS A 68 8.23 -8.11 -11.47
N PHE A 69 7.27 -8.00 -12.38
CA PHE A 69 6.61 -9.13 -13.03
C PHE A 69 6.64 -8.92 -14.54
N ALA A 70 6.36 -9.97 -15.31
CA ALA A 70 6.30 -9.85 -16.76
C ALA A 70 5.32 -8.75 -17.22
N GLU A 71 4.20 -8.55 -16.52
CA GLU A 71 3.14 -7.61 -16.91
C GLU A 71 3.27 -6.21 -16.30
N GLY A 72 4.29 -5.97 -15.47
CA GLY A 72 4.46 -4.69 -14.77
C GLY A 72 5.27 -4.80 -13.48
N TYR A 73 4.88 -4.04 -12.47
CA TYR A 73 5.54 -4.07 -11.16
C TYR A 73 4.55 -3.78 -10.04
N CYS A 74 4.84 -4.28 -8.84
CA CYS A 74 4.13 -3.95 -7.61
C CYS A 74 5.06 -3.20 -6.67
N LEU A 75 4.60 -2.06 -6.18
CA LEU A 75 5.26 -1.35 -5.08
C LEU A 75 4.62 -1.80 -3.78
N VAL A 76 5.42 -2.32 -2.86
CA VAL A 76 4.99 -2.79 -1.56
C VAL A 76 5.47 -1.83 -0.49
N TYR A 77 4.57 -1.44 0.41
CA TYR A 77 4.84 -0.58 1.55
C TYR A 77 4.38 -1.27 2.82
N THR A 78 5.29 -1.52 3.75
CA THR A 78 4.95 -2.05 5.06
C THR A 78 4.73 -0.89 6.01
N LEU A 79 3.52 -0.81 6.57
CA LEU A 79 3.12 0.18 7.54
C LEU A 79 2.94 -0.46 8.92
N LYS A 80 3.20 0.29 9.98
CA LYS A 80 2.89 -0.10 11.37
C LYS A 80 2.02 0.94 12.04
N LYS A 81 1.18 0.52 12.98
CA LYS A 81 0.41 1.41 13.84
C LYS A 81 0.34 0.85 15.25
N ARG A 82 0.51 1.71 16.25
CA ARG A 82 0.25 1.36 17.65
C ARG A 82 -1.25 1.42 17.91
N ILE A 83 -1.80 0.36 18.50
CA ILE A 83 -3.19 0.35 18.95
C ILE A 83 -3.20 0.19 20.46
N GLU A 84 -3.80 1.17 21.12
CA GLU A 84 -4.05 1.14 22.56
C GLU A 84 -5.44 0.52 22.77
N LYS A 85 -5.48 -0.61 23.50
CA LYS A 85 -6.70 -1.22 24.03
C LYS A 85 -6.94 -0.73 25.45
#